data_AF-A0AAU6AK61-F1
#
_entry.id   AF-A0AAU6AK61-F1
#
_cell.length_a   1.000
_cell.length_b   1.000
_cell.length_c   1.000
_cell.angle_alpha   90.00
_cell.angle_beta   90.00
_cell.angle_gamma   90.00
#
_symmetry.space_group_name_H-M   'P 1'
#
loop_
_entity.id
_entity.type
_entity.pdbx_description
1 polymer ?
#
loop_
_entity_poly.entity_id
_entity_poly.type
_entity_poly.pdbx_seq_one_letter_code
_entity_poly.pdbx_strand_id
1 'polypeptide(L)'
;MVESVFDTAVIRMGKRSPVAKTTNLQTLHSDRKDRINDAEPIPPAAKIVCSDRPSEQAREIWTRLTPGLESHGVQTARDSDAFLVSCEALARYCSATQLATGQRCWSRVVRVD
;
A
#
# COMPACT_ATOMS: atom_id res chain seq x y z
N MET A 1 -41.49 23.16 -10.63
CA MET A 1 -41.56 21.92 -11.44
C MET A 1 -40.76 22.20 -12.70
N VAL A 2 -39.48 21.84 -12.71
CA VAL A 2 -38.60 21.97 -13.87
C VAL A 2 -37.98 20.60 -14.10
N GLU A 3 -38.33 20.02 -15.24
CA GLU A 3 -37.90 18.68 -15.65
C GLU A 3 -36.44 18.69 -16.11
N SER A 4 -35.83 17.54 -15.88
CA SER A 4 -34.43 17.22 -16.02
C SER A 4 -33.97 17.26 -17.49
N VAL A 5 -33.16 18.26 -17.82
CA VAL A 5 -32.30 18.30 -19.00
C VAL A 5 -31.01 17.55 -18.70
N PHE A 6 -31.05 16.22 -18.73
CA PHE A 6 -29.86 15.38 -18.88
C PHE A 6 -30.18 14.17 -19.76
N ASP A 7 -30.73 14.44 -20.94
CA ASP A 7 -30.69 13.48 -22.05
C ASP A 7 -29.42 13.77 -22.86
N THR A 8 -28.29 13.22 -22.41
CA THR A 8 -27.04 13.18 -23.18
C THR A 8 -26.66 11.72 -23.34
N ALA A 9 -26.78 11.27 -24.58
CA ALA A 9 -26.35 10.00 -25.14
C ALA A 9 -25.26 9.28 -24.30
N VAL A 10 -25.69 8.33 -23.47
CA VAL A 10 -24.80 7.26 -23.01
C VAL A 10 -24.54 6.36 -24.20
N ILE A 11 -23.36 6.49 -24.80
CA ILE A 11 -22.79 5.46 -25.66
C ILE A 11 -22.87 4.15 -24.88
N ARG A 12 -23.76 3.24 -25.31
CA ARG A 12 -23.89 1.90 -24.74
C ARG A 12 -22.63 1.13 -25.09
N MET A 13 -21.57 1.28 -24.29
CA MET A 13 -20.41 0.40 -24.40
C MET A 13 -20.92 -1.03 -24.23
N GLY A 14 -20.74 -1.87 -25.26
CA GLY A 14 -20.95 -3.31 -25.12
C GLY A 14 -20.18 -3.79 -23.88
N LYS A 15 -20.74 -4.76 -23.13
CA LYS A 15 -20.12 -5.31 -21.93
C LYS A 15 -18.63 -5.52 -22.21
N ARG A 16 -17.78 -4.68 -21.59
CA ARG A 16 -16.34 -4.88 -21.65
C ARG A 16 -16.08 -6.28 -21.15
N SER A 17 -15.33 -7.07 -21.91
CA SER A 17 -14.82 -8.33 -21.40
C SER A 17 -14.17 -8.08 -20.04
N PRO A 18 -14.25 -9.05 -19.10
CA PRO A 18 -13.61 -8.91 -17.80
C PRO A 18 -12.18 -8.40 -17.95
N VAL A 19 -11.77 -7.49 -17.08
CA VAL A 19 -10.40 -6.94 -17.07
C VAL A 19 -9.42 -8.11 -17.15
N ALA A 20 -8.47 -8.01 -18.09
CA ALA A 20 -7.48 -9.05 -18.27
C ALA A 20 -6.75 -9.30 -16.94
N LYS A 21 -6.57 -10.59 -16.59
CA LYS A 21 -5.80 -10.98 -15.42
C LYS A 21 -4.37 -10.43 -15.53
N THR A 22 -3.74 -10.16 -14.39
CA THR A 22 -2.30 -9.86 -14.35
C THR A 22 -1.48 -11.09 -14.81
N THR A 23 -0.25 -10.89 -15.29
CA THR A 23 0.62 -11.96 -15.83
C THR A 23 0.86 -13.07 -14.80
N ASN A 24 1.03 -12.70 -13.53
CA ASN A 24 1.16 -13.66 -12.43
C ASN A 24 -0.08 -14.55 -12.29
N LEU A 25 -1.28 -13.99 -12.42
CA LEU A 25 -2.52 -14.75 -12.39
C LEU A 25 -2.72 -15.60 -13.64
N GLN A 26 -2.35 -15.10 -14.82
CA GLN A 26 -2.39 -15.89 -16.06
C GLN A 26 -1.46 -17.10 -15.98
N THR A 27 -0.25 -16.91 -15.46
CA THR A 27 0.74 -17.97 -15.26
C THR A 27 0.25 -18.99 -14.23
N LEU A 28 -0.28 -18.54 -13.10
CA LEU A 28 -0.84 -19.41 -12.05
C LEU A 28 -1.99 -20.29 -12.58
N HIS A 29 -2.85 -19.73 -13.41
CA HIS A 29 -3.95 -20.46 -14.04
C HIS A 29 -3.55 -21.27 -15.28
N SER A 30 -2.27 -21.28 -15.62
CA SER A 30 -1.76 -21.95 -16.84
C SER A 30 -2.51 -21.52 -18.10
N ASP A 31 -2.83 -20.22 -18.20
CA ASP A 31 -3.40 -19.64 -19.42
C ASP A 31 -2.42 -19.84 -20.60
N ARG A 32 -2.93 -19.71 -21.83
CA ARG A 32 -2.13 -19.98 -23.04
C ARG A 32 -0.90 -19.08 -23.11
N LYS A 33 0.27 -19.69 -23.35
CA LYS A 33 1.58 -19.02 -23.34
C LYS A 33 1.67 -17.84 -24.32
N ASP A 34 1.04 -17.95 -25.48
CA ASP A 34 0.98 -16.88 -26.50
C ASP A 34 0.23 -15.61 -26.03
N ARG A 35 -0.49 -15.69 -24.91
CA ARG A 35 -1.26 -14.58 -24.34
C ARG A 35 -0.63 -13.96 -23.09
N ILE A 36 0.44 -14.56 -22.59
CA ILE A 36 1.15 -14.06 -21.41
C ILE A 36 2.08 -12.92 -21.85
N ASN A 37 2.02 -11.79 -21.13
CA ASN A 37 2.89 -10.65 -21.41
C ASN A 37 4.26 -10.84 -20.77
N ASP A 38 5.20 -11.46 -21.50
CA ASP A 38 6.58 -11.65 -21.04
C ASP A 38 7.39 -10.34 -20.99
N ALA A 39 6.84 -9.23 -21.50
CA ALA A 39 7.45 -7.90 -21.46
C ALA A 39 6.91 -7.03 -20.32
N GLU A 40 6.17 -7.60 -19.35
CA GLU A 40 5.74 -6.84 -18.18
C GLU A 40 6.96 -6.34 -17.37
N PRO A 41 7.05 -5.04 -17.05
CA PRO A 41 8.20 -4.50 -16.34
C PRO A 41 8.26 -5.04 -14.92
N ILE A 42 9.37 -5.70 -14.58
CA ILE A 42 9.64 -6.19 -13.23
C ILE A 42 10.38 -5.08 -12.45
N PRO A 43 9.85 -4.62 -11.30
CA PRO A 43 10.59 -3.70 -10.44
C PRO A 43 11.94 -4.31 -10.03
N PRO A 44 13.06 -3.57 -10.15
CA PRO A 44 14.35 -4.08 -9.70
C PRO A 44 14.31 -4.30 -8.18
N ALA A 45 14.99 -5.35 -7.73
CA ALA A 45 15.24 -5.54 -6.31
C ALA A 45 16.09 -4.38 -5.80
N ALA A 46 15.58 -3.68 -4.79
CA ALA A 46 16.25 -2.55 -4.17
C ALA A 46 16.12 -2.67 -2.66
N LYS A 47 17.18 -2.27 -1.96
CA LYS A 47 17.21 -2.28 -0.50
C LYS A 47 16.22 -1.26 0.05
N ILE A 48 15.42 -1.67 1.04
CA ILE A 48 14.57 -0.76 1.80
C ILE A 48 15.46 0.04 2.75
N VAL A 49 15.44 1.37 2.61
CA VAL A 49 16.28 2.28 3.40
C VAL A 49 15.39 3.36 3.99
N CYS A 50 15.51 3.59 5.30
CA CYS A 50 14.88 4.71 5.96
C CYS A 50 15.58 6.01 5.54
N SER A 51 14.83 7.05 5.20
CA SER A 51 15.43 8.35 4.85
C SER A 51 16.11 9.01 6.05
N ASP A 52 16.87 10.07 5.79
CA ASP A 52 17.84 10.66 6.71
C ASP A 52 17.24 11.51 7.84
N ARG A 53 15.95 11.89 7.78
CA ARG A 53 15.36 12.85 8.75
C ARG A 53 14.01 12.48 9.41
N PRO A 54 13.74 11.23 9.82
CA PRO A 54 12.61 10.98 10.72
C PRO A 54 12.88 11.47 12.14
N SER A 55 11.78 11.75 12.83
CA SER A 55 11.75 11.84 14.29
C SER A 55 12.19 10.52 14.93
N GLU A 56 12.69 10.59 16.16
CA GLU A 56 13.23 9.40 16.84
C GLU A 56 12.17 8.32 17.05
N GLN A 57 10.94 8.71 17.42
CA GLN A 57 9.83 7.77 17.56
C GLN A 57 9.45 7.12 16.23
N ALA A 58 9.43 7.88 15.12
CA ALA A 58 9.14 7.30 13.81
C ALA A 58 10.24 6.33 13.36
N ARG A 59 11.51 6.63 13.68
CA ARG A 59 12.63 5.73 13.42
C ARG A 59 12.51 4.43 14.19
N GLU A 60 12.11 4.48 15.46
CA GLU A 60 11.85 3.28 16.26
C GLU A 60 10.71 2.42 15.67
N ILE A 61 9.60 3.05 15.26
CA ILE A 61 8.48 2.37 14.58
C ILE A 61 8.98 1.69 13.30
N TRP A 62 9.73 2.42 12.49
CA TRP A 62 10.29 1.93 11.24
C TRP A 62 11.15 0.69 11.48
N THR A 63 12.16 0.80 12.33
CA THR A 63 13.12 -0.28 12.62
C THR A 63 12.41 -1.53 13.13
N ARG A 64 11.32 -1.36 13.89
CA ARG A 64 10.53 -2.47 14.42
C ARG A 64 9.69 -3.17 13.34
N LEU A 65 9.01 -2.41 12.48
CA LEU A 65 7.99 -2.95 11.58
C LEU A 65 8.56 -3.39 10.22
N THR A 66 9.58 -2.70 9.71
CA THR A 66 10.13 -2.95 8.37
C THR A 66 10.56 -4.40 8.14
N PRO A 67 11.26 -5.10 9.05
CA PRO A 67 11.67 -6.49 8.80
C PRO A 67 10.50 -7.43 8.53
N GLY A 68 9.40 -7.28 9.27
CA GLY A 68 8.18 -8.08 9.06
C GLY A 68 7.52 -7.76 7.72
N LEU A 69 7.36 -6.48 7.41
CA LEU A 69 6.72 -6.05 6.16
C LEU A 69 7.53 -6.40 4.91
N GLU A 70 8.86 -6.36 5.00
CA GLU A 70 9.78 -6.81 3.95
C GLU A 70 9.65 -8.32 3.73
N SER A 71 9.62 -9.12 4.81
CA SER A 71 9.50 -10.59 4.71
C SER A 71 8.21 -11.06 4.03
N HIS A 72 7.12 -10.29 4.18
CA HIS A 72 5.84 -10.55 3.55
C HIS A 72 5.70 -9.94 2.15
N GLY A 73 6.70 -9.18 1.67
CA GLY A 73 6.64 -8.47 0.39
C GLY A 73 5.61 -7.34 0.36
N VAL A 74 5.18 -6.85 1.53
CA VAL A 74 4.23 -5.74 1.67
C VAL A 74 4.93 -4.40 1.51
N GLN A 75 6.13 -4.29 2.07
CA GLN A 75 6.97 -3.10 1.92
C GLN A 75 8.05 -3.36 0.86
N THR A 76 8.24 -2.39 -0.01
CA THR A 76 9.24 -2.39 -1.08
C THR A 76 10.03 -1.09 -1.06
N ALA A 77 11.16 -1.03 -1.76
CA ALA A 77 11.93 0.22 -1.81
C ALA A 77 11.10 1.42 -2.33
N ARG A 78 10.09 1.18 -3.17
CA ARG A 78 9.24 2.23 -3.76
C ARG A 78 8.24 2.86 -2.80
N ASP A 79 7.86 2.16 -1.74
CA ASP A 79 6.88 2.64 -0.76
C ASP A 79 7.55 3.15 0.53
N SER A 80 8.89 3.18 0.58
CA SER A 80 9.68 3.64 1.72
C SER A 80 9.23 5.01 2.25
N ASP A 81 9.05 6.00 1.38
CA ASP A 81 8.66 7.35 1.81
C ASP A 81 7.24 7.39 2.37
N ALA A 82 6.30 6.69 1.74
CA ALA A 82 4.92 6.60 2.22
C ALA A 82 4.82 5.86 3.56
N PHE A 83 5.64 4.82 3.74
CA PHE A 83 5.73 4.13 5.02
C PHE A 83 6.32 5.03 6.10
N LEU A 84 7.29 5.89 5.77
CA LEU A 84 7.89 6.82 6.72
C LEU A 84 6.88 7.84 7.22
N VAL A 85 6.07 8.39 6.30
CA VAL A 85 4.96 9.28 6.64
C VAL A 85 3.97 8.59 7.58
N SER A 86 3.71 7.30 7.37
CA SER A 86 2.83 6.52 8.24
C SER A 86 3.43 6.34 9.65
N CYS A 87 4.74 6.07 9.74
CA CYS A 87 5.46 6.01 11.01
C CYS A 87 5.41 7.35 11.76
N GLU A 88 5.62 8.45 11.04
CA GLU A 88 5.53 9.82 11.53
C GLU A 88 4.12 10.20 12.02
N ALA A 89 3.08 9.77 11.30
CA ALA A 89 1.70 9.97 11.70
C ALA A 89 1.36 9.19 12.97
N LEU A 90 1.82 7.92 13.06
CA LEU A 90 1.63 7.09 14.25
C LEU A 90 2.36 7.68 15.47
N ALA A 91 3.60 8.14 15.32
CA ALA A 91 4.35 8.81 16.38
C ALA A 91 3.61 10.04 16.94
N ARG A 92 3.07 10.89 16.04
CA ARG A 92 2.26 12.05 16.43
C ARG A 92 0.97 11.65 17.12
N TYR A 93 0.25 10.68 16.58
CA TYR A 93 -0.97 10.15 17.16
C TYR A 93 -0.72 9.64 18.59
N CYS A 94 0.30 8.82 18.77
CA CYS A 94 0.70 8.29 20.07
C CYS A 94 1.02 9.38 21.08
N SER A 95 1.78 10.39 20.67
CA SER A 95 2.11 11.54 21.51
C SER A 95 0.85 12.33 21.91
N ALA A 96 -0.06 12.57 20.96
CA ALA A 96 -1.32 13.24 21.22
C ALA A 96 -2.24 12.44 22.15
N THR A 97 -2.35 11.11 21.97
CA THR A 97 -3.14 10.24 22.85
C THR A 97 -2.60 10.23 24.27
N GLN A 98 -1.28 10.19 24.44
CA GLN A 98 -0.65 10.24 25.75
C GLN A 98 -0.96 11.56 26.47
N LEU A 99 -0.95 12.68 25.76
CA LEU A 99 -1.29 13.99 26.32
C LEU A 99 -2.78 14.13 26.62
N ALA A 100 -3.66 13.64 25.74
CA ALA A 100 -5.10 13.81 25.88
C ALA A 100 -5.74 12.86 26.91
N THR A 101 -5.22 11.63 27.03
CA THR A 101 -5.86 10.56 27.81
C THR A 101 -4.96 9.92 28.86
N GLY A 102 -3.66 10.22 28.85
CA GLY A 102 -2.67 9.54 29.69
C GLY A 102 -2.29 8.13 29.22
N GLN A 103 -2.92 7.60 28.15
CA GLN A 103 -2.67 6.25 27.66
C GLN A 103 -1.47 6.18 26.71
N ARG A 104 -0.60 5.18 26.90
CA ARG A 104 0.50 4.86 25.97
C ARG A 104 0.00 3.99 24.82
N CYS A 105 0.09 4.49 23.58
CA CYS A 105 -0.35 3.77 22.38
C CYS A 105 0.39 2.43 22.15
N TRP A 106 1.63 2.33 22.65
CA TRP A 106 2.55 1.23 22.36
C TRP A 106 2.21 -0.07 23.07
N SER A 107 1.32 -0.04 24.07
CA SER A 107 1.00 -1.19 24.92
C SER A 107 0.06 -2.22 24.29
N ARG A 108 -0.63 -1.88 23.19
CA ARG A 108 -1.73 -2.71 22.65
C ARG A 108 -1.56 -3.12 21.18
N VAL A 109 -0.75 -2.42 20.39
CA VAL A 109 -0.87 -2.50 18.91
C VAL A 109 -0.10 -3.66 18.28
N VAL A 110 0.95 -4.21 18.91
CA VAL A 110 1.76 -5.26 18.25
C VAL A 110 2.38 -6.22 19.27
N ARG A 111 1.61 -7.18 19.79
CA ARG A 111 2.17 -8.44 20.29
C ARG A 111 2.12 -9.39 19.10
N VAL A 112 3.21 -9.46 18.35
CA VAL A 112 3.41 -10.47 17.31
C VAL A 112 4.36 -11.47 17.96
N ASP A 113 3.77 -12.34 18.77
CA ASP A 113 4.39 -13.61 19.18
C ASP A 113 4.03 -14.66 18.12
#